data_AF-A0A6P0KKB3-F1
#
_entry.id   AF-A0A6P0KKB3-F1
#
_cell.length_a   1.000
_cell.length_b   1.000
_cell.length_c   1.000
_cell.angle_alpha   90.00
_cell.angle_beta   90.00
_cell.angle_gamma   90.00
#
_symmetry.space_group_name_H-M   'P 1'
#
loop_
_entity.id
_entity.type
_entity.pdbx_description
1 polymer ?
#
loop_
_entity_poly.entity_id
_entity_poly.type
_entity_poly.pdbx_seq_one_letter_code
_entity_poly.pdbx_strand_id
1 'polypeptide(L)' 'MSTTDKRKTIKRMRGVPVHHEELKKPHTVWFTGSAWKWLQLSAKESNTSVGELLENWVREKMDTTG' A
#
# COMPACT_ATOMS: atom_id res chain seq x y z
N MET A 1 -21.12 17.28 -3.30
CA MET A 1 -20.17 17.69 -2.24
C MET A 1 -19.09 16.62 -2.17
N SER A 2 -17.85 16.97 -2.54
CA SER A 2 -16.74 16.00 -2.55
C SER A 2 -16.13 15.91 -1.16
N THR A 3 -16.32 14.79 -0.47
CA THR A 3 -15.68 14.54 0.82
C THR A 3 -14.22 14.18 0.59
N THR A 4 -13.34 15.16 0.77
CA THR A 4 -11.91 14.92 0.90
C THR A 4 -11.69 14.08 2.16
N ASP A 5 -11.53 12.77 1.99
CA ASP A 5 -11.11 11.85 3.07
C ASP A 5 -9.74 12.29 3.57
N LYS A 6 -9.75 13.13 4.61
CA LYS A 6 -8.57 13.42 5.41
C LYS A 6 -8.20 12.11 6.10
N ARG A 7 -7.26 11.36 5.52
CA ARG A 7 -6.58 10.24 6.20
C ARG A 7 -6.00 10.79 7.51
N LYS A 8 -6.76 10.62 8.59
CA LYS A 8 -6.38 11.09 9.92
C LYS A 8 -5.15 10.27 10.32
N THR A 9 -4.02 10.93 10.53
CA THR A 9 -2.86 10.31 11.16
C THR A 9 -3.23 10.00 12.61
N ILE A 10 -3.79 8.80 12.84
CA ILE A 10 -4.14 8.34 14.19
C ILE A 10 -2.84 7.90 14.86
N LYS A 11 -2.48 8.55 15.98
CA LYS A 11 -1.39 8.08 16.83
C LYS A 11 -1.76 6.68 17.36
N ARG A 12 -0.86 5.72 17.20
CA ARG A 12 -1.06 4.33 17.63
C ARG A 12 -1.39 4.31 19.13
N MET A 13 -2.53 3.72 19.47
CA MET A 13 -2.92 3.44 20.86
C MET A 13 -2.41 2.04 21.23
N ARG A 14 -1.70 1.92 22.36
CA ARG A 14 -1.16 0.64 22.84
C ARG A 14 -2.34 -0.29 23.17
N GLY A 15 -2.44 -1.43 22.48
CA GLY A 15 -3.47 -2.44 22.73
C GLY A 15 -4.70 -2.39 21.81
N VAL A 16 -4.75 -1.49 20.83
CA VAL A 16 -5.81 -1.48 19.80
C VAL A 16 -5.27 -2.14 18.52
N PRO A 17 -5.90 -3.20 18.00
CA PRO A 17 -5.54 -3.79 16.71
C PRO A 17 -5.66 -2.72 15.61
N VAL A 18 -4.53 -2.42 14.97
CA VAL A 18 -4.51 -1.66 13.73
C VAL A 18 -4.89 -2.65 12.62
N HIS A 19 -5.64 -2.22 11.62
CA HIS A 19 -6.19 -3.06 10.53
C HIS A 19 -5.20 -4.00 9.82
N HIS A 20 -3.89 -3.89 10.08
CA HIS A 20 -2.86 -4.79 9.60
C HIS A 20 -1.93 -5.14 10.78
N GLU A 21 -2.13 -6.31 11.38
CA GLU A 21 -1.39 -6.79 12.55
C GLU A 21 0.11 -7.02 12.28
N GLU A 22 0.51 -7.21 11.03
CA GLU A 22 1.90 -7.40 10.65
C GLU A 22 2.66 -6.07 10.52
N LEU A 23 3.76 -5.97 11.26
CA LEU A 23 4.75 -4.93 11.07
C LEU A 23 5.42 -5.12 9.70
N LYS A 24 5.32 -4.09 8.84
CA LYS A 24 6.07 -4.05 7.58
C LYS A 24 7.56 -4.24 7.86
N LYS A 25 8.17 -5.24 7.22
CA LYS A 25 9.62 -5.44 7.21
C LYS A 25 10.18 -4.94 5.88
N PRO A 26 11.38 -4.34 5.86
CA PRO A 26 12.01 -3.92 4.61
C PRO A 26 12.36 -5.16 3.78
N HIS A 27 11.86 -5.19 2.55
CA HIS A 27 12.25 -6.18 1.54
C HIS A 27 12.80 -5.43 0.34
N THR A 28 14.04 -5.72 -0.06
CA THR A 28 14.67 -5.06 -1.20
C THR A 28 14.41 -5.88 -2.46
N VAL A 29 13.79 -5.24 -3.45
CA VAL A 29 13.54 -5.82 -4.77
C VAL A 29 14.18 -4.91 -5.81
N TRP A 30 14.82 -5.51 -6.81
CA TRP A 30 15.45 -4.77 -7.90
C TRP A 30 14.47 -4.70 -9.08
N PHE A 31 14.27 -3.49 -9.58
CA PHE A 31 13.42 -3.22 -10.75
C PHE A 31 14.25 -2.60 -11.87
N THR A 32 13.83 -2.82 -13.12
CA THR A 32 14.32 -2.02 -14.23
C THR A 32 13.85 -0.57 -14.10
N GLY A 33 14.60 0.38 -14.68
CA GLY A 33 14.24 1.79 -14.60
C GLY A 33 12.87 2.12 -15.20
N SER A 34 12.43 1.38 -16.22
CA SER A 34 11.10 1.51 -16.81
C SER A 34 10.00 1.01 -15.87
N ALA A 35 10.19 -0.18 -15.27
CA ALA A 35 9.23 -0.75 -14.34
C ALA A 35 9.05 0.12 -13.09
N TRP A 36 10.15 0.69 -12.57
CA TRP A 36 10.08 1.59 -11.42
C TRP A 36 9.29 2.87 -11.72
N LYS A 37 9.52 3.50 -12.88
CA LYS A 37 8.75 4.69 -13.29
C LYS A 37 7.27 4.38 -13.41
N TRP A 38 6.94 3.22 -13.98
CA TRP A 38 5.55 2.80 -14.11
C TRP A 38 4.89 2.59 -12.74
N LEU A 39 5.57 1.89 -11.81
CA LEU A 39 5.09 1.72 -10.44
C LEU A 39 4.87 3.07 -9.72
N GLN A 40 5.77 4.03 -9.92
CA GLN A 40 5.62 5.37 -9.36
C GLN A 40 4.40 6.11 -9.94
N LEU A 41 4.17 6.00 -11.25
CA LEU A 41 3.01 6.59 -11.93
C LEU A 41 1.70 5.95 -11.43
N SER A 42 1.62 4.62 -11.40
CA SER A 42 0.44 3.91 -10.92
C SER A 42 0.13 4.22 -9.46
N ALA A 43 1.15 4.32 -8.60
CA ALA A 43 0.97 4.70 -7.20
C ALA A 43 0.45 6.15 -7.05
N LYS A 44 0.89 7.04 -7.94
CA LYS A 44 0.42 8.42 -7.97
C LYS A 44 -1.05 8.51 -8.41
N GLU A 45 -1.45 7.71 -9.41
CA GLU A 45 -2.84 7.61 -9.87
C GLU A 45 -3.77 7.06 -8.79
N SER A 46 -3.34 6.05 -8.03
CA SER A 46 -4.11 5.47 -6.91
C SER A 46 -4.03 6.28 -5.61
N ASN A 47 -3.25 7.36 -5.56
CA ASN A 47 -2.98 8.15 -4.35
C ASN A 47 -2.52 7.25 -3.16
N THR A 48 -1.67 6.28 -3.46
CA THR A 48 -1.07 5.34 -2.49
C THR A 48 0.46 5.36 -2.60
N SER A 49 1.14 4.68 -1.67
CA SER A 49 2.57 4.39 -1.84
C SER A 49 2.79 3.21 -2.79
N VAL A 50 3.98 3.12 -3.40
CA VAL A 50 4.37 1.97 -4.25
C VAL A 50 4.32 0.65 -3.46
N GLY A 51 4.71 0.68 -2.18
CA GLY A 51 4.64 -0.50 -1.31
C GLY A 51 3.21 -0.97 -1.06
N GLU A 52 2.28 -0.05 -0.78
CA GLU A 52 0.86 -0.39 -0.64
C GLU A 52 0.25 -0.89 -1.95
N LEU A 53 0.64 -0.30 -3.08
CA LEU A 53 0.18 -0.76 -4.39
C LEU A 53 0.59 -2.22 -4.65
N LEU A 54 1.83 -2.58 -4.32
CA LEU A 54 2.32 -3.96 -4.43
C LEU A 54 1.61 -4.91 -3.46
N GLU A 55 1.42 -4.49 -2.21
CA GLU A 55 0.68 -5.29 -1.22
C GLU A 55 -0.76 -5.55 -1.67
N ASN A 56 -1.45 -4.55 -2.20
CA ASN A 56 -2.81 -4.69 -2.73
C ASN A 56 -2.85 -5.63 -3.93
N TRP A 57 -1.90 -5.49 -4.86
CA TRP A 57 -1.82 -6.37 -6.03
C TRP A 57 -1.61 -7.83 -5.66
N VAL A 58 -0.75 -8.09 -4.66
CA VAL A 58 -0.53 -9.45 -4.14
C VAL A 58 -1.80 -9.98 -3.47
N ARG A 59 -2.51 -9.17 -2.69
CA ARG A 59 -3.79 -9.57 -2.06
C ARG A 59 -4.85 -9.94 -3.08
N GLU A 60 -5.05 -9.11 -4.11
CA GLU A 60 -6.01 -9.40 -5.19
C GLU A 60 -5.73 -10.74 -5.86
N LYS A 61 -4.46 -11.09 -6.05
CA LYS A 61 -4.07 -12.39 -6.62
C LYS A 61 -4.32 -13.56 -5.67
N MET A 62 -4.09 -13.39 -4.38
CA MET A 62 -4.41 -14.41 -3.38
C MET A 62 -5.92 -14.68 -3.32
N ASP A 63 -6.74 -13.63 -3.35
CA ASP A 63 -8.19 -13.74 -3.26
C ASP A 63 -8.82 -14.40 -4.50
N THR A 64 -8.22 -14.21 -5.69
CA THR A 64 -8.70 -14.81 -6.95
C THR A 64 -8.33 -16.30 -7.07
N THR A 65 -7.41 -16.79 -6.25
CA THR A 65 -6.89 -18.17 -6.33
C THR A 65 -7.60 -19.12 -5.35
N GLY A 66 -8.57 -18.63 -4.57
CA GLY A 66 -9.46 -19.43 -3.71
C GLY A 66 -10.82 -19.68 -4.35
#